data_AF-A0A839PXA7-F1
#
_entry.id   AF-A0A839PXA7-F1
#
_cell.length_a   1.000
_cell.length_b   1.000
_cell.length_c   1.000
_cell.angle_alpha   90.00
_cell.angle_beta   90.00
_cell.angle_gamma   90.00
#
_symmetry.space_group_name_H-M   'P 1'
#
loop_
_entity.id
_entity.type
_entity.pdbx_description
1 polymer ?
#
loop_
_entity_poly.entity_id
_entity_poly.type
_entity_poly.pdbx_seq_one_letter_code
_entity_poly.pdbx_strand_id
1 'polypeptide(L)'
;MPDLFTTLATSPVARRVGVPQPTRLRRFAPGEPLCDSPVLVAGGGAFAGAVRDHLASLGVTTVDALEVAEVAEGAVDGTPPVTDAGRLGAVVLDLSDAVDLGDLDRLRTLGAPAVRRLARNARVVVVGRDPDTVTDLEAAVTQRALEGFVRSLGKELRHGATANLVLAQGDRPDGVVSAVAFFLSGRSAYVDGQVVVVGDTPTPARSTTLLAGQVAVVTGAARGIGADIARVLARDGARVVAVDVPSAGQALAAVANEVGGTALQLDITAPDAGTRIVEHARGRHGGLDVVVHNAGITRDRLLVNLDEQQWSSVVAVNLRSVLRMNEALLAEGGLGDGGRIVCVSSIAGLAGNRGQTNYAVSKAGVVGLVHALSRRVAGRGITVNAVAPGFIETEMTARIPFATREVGRRMNSLQQAGLPLDVAEAVCWLAQPTSGAVTGQVLRVCGQSLLGA
;
A
#
# COMPACT_ATOMS: atom_id res chain seq x y z
N MET A 1 -4.07 -21.30 -8.80
CA MET A 1 -3.20 -22.50 -8.70
C MET A 1 -1.82 -22.06 -8.25
N PRO A 2 -1.17 -22.77 -7.33
CA PRO A 2 0.24 -22.50 -7.02
C PRO A 2 1.09 -22.70 -8.28
N ASP A 3 2.02 -21.77 -8.51
CA ASP A 3 2.93 -21.74 -9.67
C ASP A 3 3.82 -22.99 -9.68
N LEU A 4 3.81 -23.74 -10.78
CA LEU A 4 4.64 -24.94 -10.96
C LEU A 4 6.13 -24.59 -10.85
N PHE A 5 6.55 -23.40 -11.31
CA PHE A 5 7.93 -22.97 -11.22
C PHE A 5 8.31 -22.54 -9.81
N THR A 6 7.47 -21.79 -9.09
CA THR A 6 7.71 -21.49 -7.67
C THR A 6 7.73 -22.79 -6.85
N THR A 7 6.87 -23.75 -7.16
CA THR A 7 6.86 -25.07 -6.51
C THR A 7 8.12 -25.89 -6.84
N LEU A 8 8.59 -25.84 -8.09
CA LEU A 8 9.83 -26.49 -8.54
C LEU A 8 11.08 -25.79 -8.00
N ALA A 9 11.11 -24.46 -7.98
CA ALA A 9 12.20 -23.64 -7.46
C ALA A 9 12.29 -23.81 -5.93
N THR A 10 11.17 -23.77 -5.22
CA THR A 10 11.13 -24.00 -3.76
C THR A 10 11.27 -25.48 -3.38
N SER A 11 11.39 -26.38 -4.38
CA SER A 11 11.55 -27.81 -4.14
C SER A 11 12.89 -28.13 -3.47
N PRO A 12 12.98 -29.26 -2.74
CA PRO A 12 14.24 -29.75 -2.18
C PRO A 12 15.33 -29.96 -3.25
N VAL A 13 14.94 -30.25 -4.51
CA VAL A 13 15.85 -30.49 -5.63
C VAL A 13 16.46 -29.18 -6.12
N ALA A 14 15.66 -28.16 -6.38
CA ALA A 14 16.17 -26.85 -6.81
C ALA A 14 17.03 -26.16 -5.74
N ARG A 15 16.75 -26.43 -4.46
CA ARG A 15 17.60 -26.02 -3.33
C ARG A 15 18.98 -26.70 -3.35
N ARG A 16 19.07 -27.96 -3.82
CA ARG A 16 20.35 -28.69 -3.97
C ARG A 16 21.17 -28.23 -5.18
N VAL A 17 20.54 -27.67 -6.22
CA VAL A 17 21.24 -27.09 -7.39
C VAL A 17 21.45 -25.57 -7.31
N GLY A 18 21.21 -24.95 -6.14
CA GLY A 18 21.63 -23.56 -5.87
C GLY A 18 20.75 -22.48 -6.48
N VAL A 19 19.51 -22.78 -6.89
CA VAL A 19 18.59 -21.76 -7.44
C VAL A 19 18.10 -20.83 -6.32
N PRO A 20 18.37 -19.50 -6.36
CA PRO A 20 17.91 -18.56 -5.34
C PRO A 20 16.40 -18.58 -5.19
N GLN A 21 15.92 -18.79 -3.96
CA GLN A 21 14.48 -18.80 -3.68
C GLN A 21 14.01 -17.45 -3.16
N PRO A 22 12.95 -16.87 -3.75
CA PRO A 22 12.33 -15.71 -3.16
C PRO A 22 11.80 -16.08 -1.78
N THR A 23 11.98 -15.18 -0.81
CA THR A 23 11.50 -15.42 0.55
C THR A 23 9.98 -15.39 0.54
N ARG A 24 9.34 -16.39 1.16
CA ARG A 24 7.90 -16.33 1.41
C ARG A 24 7.59 -15.12 2.28
N LEU A 25 6.84 -14.17 1.72
CA LEU A 25 6.49 -12.94 2.42
C LEU A 25 5.48 -13.22 3.54
N ARG A 26 5.75 -12.69 4.74
CA ARG A 26 4.80 -12.68 5.87
C ARG A 26 3.67 -11.70 5.53
N ARG A 27 2.47 -12.24 5.32
CA ARG A 27 1.24 -11.50 5.05
C ARG A 27 0.34 -11.54 6.26
N PHE A 28 -0.57 -10.57 6.38
CA PHE A 28 -1.51 -10.51 7.49
C PHE A 28 -2.41 -11.75 7.54
N ALA A 29 -2.54 -12.31 8.73
CA ALA A 29 -3.57 -13.27 9.07
C ALA A 29 -4.26 -12.83 10.38
N PRO A 30 -5.60 -13.00 10.50
CA PRO A 30 -6.31 -12.67 11.73
C PRO A 30 -5.71 -13.39 12.95
N GLY A 31 -5.50 -12.64 14.03
CA GLY A 31 -4.95 -13.16 15.29
C GLY A 31 -3.42 -13.23 15.36
N GLU A 32 -2.70 -13.02 14.25
CA GLU A 32 -1.24 -12.89 14.30
C GLU A 32 -0.83 -11.53 14.90
N PRO A 33 0.23 -11.48 15.72
CA PRO A 33 0.69 -10.22 16.31
C PRO A 33 1.26 -9.30 15.23
N LEU A 34 1.34 -8.00 15.52
CA LEU A 34 1.94 -7.02 14.60
C LEU A 34 3.37 -7.43 14.22
N CYS A 35 4.16 -7.84 15.21
CA CYS A 35 5.55 -8.23 15.06
C CYS A 35 5.88 -9.32 16.09
N ASP A 36 6.49 -10.42 15.64
CA ASP A 36 6.86 -11.58 16.49
C ASP A 36 8.22 -11.41 17.18
N SER A 37 8.93 -10.32 16.90
CA SER A 37 10.27 -10.03 17.43
C SER A 37 10.34 -8.59 17.91
N PRO A 38 11.30 -8.24 18.79
CA PRO A 38 11.42 -6.88 19.30
C PRO A 38 11.55 -5.83 18.19
N VAL A 39 11.01 -4.64 18.45
CA VAL A 39 11.08 -3.48 17.56
C VAL A 39 12.03 -2.45 18.15
N LEU A 40 13.09 -2.09 17.41
CA LEU A 40 13.92 -0.95 17.77
C LEU A 40 13.19 0.35 17.42
N VAL A 41 13.00 1.25 18.37
CA VAL A 41 12.49 2.62 18.14
C VAL A 41 13.52 3.62 18.64
N ALA A 42 14.22 4.24 17.70
CA ALA A 42 15.34 5.15 17.95
C ALA A 42 15.21 6.44 17.12
N GLY A 43 16.17 7.37 17.27
CA GLY A 43 16.29 8.56 16.41
C GLY A 43 16.03 9.89 17.11
N GLY A 44 15.38 9.92 18.27
CA GLY A 44 15.26 11.13 19.10
C GLY A 44 14.13 12.11 18.69
N GLY A 45 13.51 11.92 17.53
CA GLY A 45 12.44 12.77 17.05
C GLY A 45 11.13 12.72 17.87
N ALA A 46 10.20 13.60 17.49
CA ALA A 46 8.97 13.91 18.24
C ALA A 46 7.95 12.75 18.29
N PHE A 47 8.05 11.76 17.42
CA PHE A 47 7.07 10.69 17.26
C PHE A 47 7.50 9.36 17.92
N ALA A 48 8.78 9.20 18.24
CA ALA A 48 9.33 7.97 18.82
C ALA A 48 8.60 7.53 20.10
N GLY A 49 8.24 8.47 20.96
CA GLY A 49 7.45 8.21 22.17
C GLY A 49 6.09 7.60 21.86
N ALA A 50 5.29 8.29 21.03
CA ALA A 50 3.96 7.84 20.65
C ALA A 50 3.97 6.50 19.89
N VAL A 51 4.99 6.25 19.07
CA VAL A 51 5.18 4.94 18.41
C VAL A 51 5.45 3.85 19.44
N ARG A 52 6.31 4.09 20.44
CA ARG A 52 6.56 3.11 21.52
C ARG A 52 5.31 2.83 22.34
N ASP A 53 4.57 3.86 22.73
CA ASP A 53 3.34 3.72 23.50
C ASP A 53 2.29 2.91 22.72
N HIS A 54 2.16 3.17 21.43
CA HIS A 54 1.27 2.40 20.56
C HIS A 54 1.70 0.94 20.47
N LEU A 55 2.98 0.66 20.22
CA LEU A 55 3.49 -0.71 20.15
C LEU A 55 3.30 -1.46 21.48
N ALA A 56 3.55 -0.80 22.60
CA ALA A 56 3.31 -1.36 23.93
C ALA A 56 1.82 -1.69 24.15
N SER A 57 0.90 -0.83 23.68
CA SER A 57 -0.55 -1.10 23.74
C SER A 57 -1.00 -2.33 22.94
N LEU A 58 -0.19 -2.77 21.97
CA LEU A 58 -0.40 -3.98 21.17
C LEU A 58 0.36 -5.20 21.71
N GLY A 59 1.04 -5.06 22.86
CA GLY A 59 1.89 -6.12 23.42
C GLY A 59 3.19 -6.37 22.65
N VAL A 60 3.62 -5.43 21.79
CA VAL A 60 4.89 -5.53 21.06
C VAL A 60 6.03 -5.04 21.95
N THR A 61 7.06 -5.88 22.10
CA THR A 61 8.28 -5.51 22.82
C THR A 61 9.07 -4.47 22.04
N THR A 62 9.40 -3.34 22.68
CA THR A 62 10.25 -2.29 22.12
C THR A 62 11.59 -2.23 22.82
N VAL A 63 12.63 -1.87 22.06
CA VAL A 63 13.97 -1.52 22.56
C VAL A 63 14.34 -0.14 22.00
N ASP A 64 15.09 0.64 22.75
CA ASP A 64 15.49 2.02 22.40
C ASP A 64 16.97 2.14 22.00
N ALA A 65 17.80 1.18 22.41
CA ALA A 65 19.18 1.03 21.99
C ALA A 65 19.53 -0.44 21.72
N LEU A 66 20.59 -0.64 20.94
CA LEU A 66 21.17 -1.97 20.74
C LEU A 66 22.31 -2.17 21.73
N GLU A 67 22.20 -3.17 22.60
CA GLU A 67 23.33 -3.61 23.40
C GLU A 67 24.46 -4.08 22.47
N VAL A 68 25.68 -3.63 22.75
CA VAL A 68 26.90 -4.04 22.02
C VAL A 68 27.20 -5.48 22.43
N ALA A 69 26.78 -6.45 21.63
CA ALA A 69 27.30 -7.81 21.76
C ALA A 69 28.76 -7.82 21.26
N GLU A 70 29.69 -8.27 22.11
CA GLU A 70 31.09 -8.49 21.73
C GLU A 70 31.14 -9.36 20.46
N VAL A 71 31.76 -8.85 19.41
CA VAL A 71 31.94 -9.57 18.16
C VAL A 71 32.97 -10.67 18.41
N ALA A 72 32.54 -11.94 18.46
CA ALA A 72 33.47 -13.06 18.47
C ALA A 72 34.29 -13.04 17.16
N GLU A 73 35.60 -12.79 17.27
CA GLU A 73 36.56 -12.91 16.19
C GLU A 73 36.58 -14.37 15.68
N GLY A 74 36.25 -14.58 14.39
CA GLY A 74 36.33 -15.92 13.79
C GLY A 74 35.38 -16.25 12.63
N ALA A 75 34.63 -15.29 12.08
CA ALA A 75 33.76 -15.56 10.93
C ALA A 75 34.51 -15.41 9.60
N VAL A 76 34.97 -16.53 9.04
CA VAL A 76 35.29 -16.63 7.60
C VAL A 76 33.96 -16.52 6.84
N ASP A 77 33.82 -15.56 5.92
CA ASP A 77 32.59 -15.08 5.24
C ASP A 77 31.63 -14.18 6.03
N GLY A 78 32.05 -13.62 7.17
CA GLY A 78 31.41 -12.43 7.76
C GLY A 78 29.94 -12.57 8.22
N THR A 79 29.42 -13.79 8.33
CA THR A 79 28.07 -14.04 8.85
C THR A 79 28.12 -15.00 10.04
N PRO A 80 28.13 -14.51 11.30
CA PRO A 80 28.00 -15.40 12.44
C PRO A 80 26.59 -16.02 12.46
N PRO A 81 26.44 -17.28 12.91
CA PRO A 81 25.14 -17.88 13.14
C PRO A 81 24.51 -17.19 14.36
N VAL A 82 23.73 -16.14 14.11
CA VAL A 82 22.92 -15.49 15.16
C VAL A 82 21.76 -16.44 15.47
N THR A 83 21.77 -17.04 16.66
CA THR A 83 20.59 -17.67 17.25
C THR A 83 19.40 -16.70 17.22
N ASP A 84 18.16 -17.17 17.05
CA ASP A 84 16.97 -16.29 16.96
C ASP A 84 16.79 -15.34 18.17
N ALA A 85 17.44 -15.63 19.30
CA ALA A 85 17.57 -14.71 20.42
C ALA A 85 18.32 -13.43 20.02
N GLY A 86 17.59 -12.31 19.90
CA GLY A 86 18.17 -10.97 19.69
C GLY A 86 18.04 -10.39 18.27
N ARG A 87 17.28 -11.04 17.37
CA ARG A 87 16.90 -10.47 16.06
C ARG A 87 15.79 -9.42 16.23
N LEU A 88 15.81 -8.40 15.36
CA LEU A 88 14.81 -7.33 15.32
C LEU A 88 13.76 -7.65 14.27
N GLY A 89 12.48 -7.63 14.65
CA GLY A 89 11.38 -7.77 13.70
C GLY A 89 11.10 -6.46 12.97
N ALA A 90 11.44 -5.33 13.58
CA ALA A 90 11.43 -4.05 12.90
C ALA A 90 12.39 -3.02 13.52
N VAL A 91 12.62 -1.96 12.76
CA VAL A 91 13.39 -0.78 13.13
C VAL A 91 12.58 0.45 12.72
N VAL A 92 12.30 1.33 13.67
CA VAL A 92 11.74 2.65 13.45
C VAL A 92 12.81 3.68 13.81
N LEU A 93 13.25 4.45 12.83
CA LEU A 93 14.18 5.57 13.03
C LEU A 93 13.42 6.88 12.87
N ASP A 94 13.20 7.58 13.96
CA ASP A 94 12.57 8.90 13.97
C ASP A 94 13.62 10.01 13.87
N LEU A 95 13.79 10.55 12.66
CA LEU A 95 14.65 11.69 12.35
C LEU A 95 13.81 12.95 12.07
N SER A 96 12.62 13.05 12.66
CA SER A 96 11.76 14.23 12.52
C SER A 96 12.33 15.51 13.14
N ASP A 97 13.40 15.40 13.92
CA ASP A 97 14.19 16.47 14.53
C ASP A 97 15.47 16.79 13.75
N ALA A 98 15.78 16.06 12.67
CA ALA A 98 16.97 16.31 11.85
C ALA A 98 16.82 17.60 11.05
N VAL A 99 17.73 18.55 11.28
CA VAL A 99 17.68 19.89 10.69
C VAL A 99 18.97 20.26 9.94
N ASP A 100 20.06 19.55 10.16
CA ASP A 100 21.33 19.75 9.45
C ASP A 100 21.86 18.48 8.78
N LEU A 101 22.79 18.64 7.84
CA LEU A 101 23.34 17.49 7.10
C LEU A 101 24.13 16.51 7.98
N GLY A 102 24.65 16.97 9.12
CA GLY A 102 25.35 16.14 10.10
C GLY A 102 24.42 15.14 10.79
N ASP A 103 23.16 15.51 10.98
CA ASP A 103 22.13 14.63 11.54
C ASP A 103 21.92 13.34 10.73
N LEU A 104 22.20 13.38 9.42
CA LEU A 104 22.08 12.21 8.55
C LEU A 104 23.05 11.08 8.95
N ASP A 105 24.13 11.37 9.68
CA ASP A 105 25.03 10.34 10.20
C ASP A 105 24.31 9.39 11.19
N ARG A 106 23.18 9.82 11.78
CA ARG A 106 22.31 8.94 12.59
C ARG A 106 21.77 7.74 11.81
N LEU A 107 21.58 7.87 10.50
CA LEU A 107 21.19 6.76 9.63
C LEU A 107 22.27 5.66 9.59
N ARG A 108 23.55 6.04 9.66
CA ARG A 108 24.68 5.11 9.71
C ARG A 108 24.89 4.58 11.12
N THR A 109 24.94 5.45 12.12
CA THR A 109 25.30 5.08 13.51
C THR A 109 24.21 4.27 14.21
N LEU A 110 22.92 4.58 13.97
CA LEU A 110 21.79 3.83 14.51
C LEU A 110 21.31 2.75 13.54
N GLY A 111 21.22 3.06 12.25
CA GLY A 111 20.62 2.17 11.25
C GLY A 111 21.49 0.98 10.88
N ALA A 112 22.79 1.15 10.62
CA ALA A 112 23.63 0.05 10.14
C ALA A 112 23.76 -1.12 11.15
N PRO A 113 23.96 -0.88 12.47
CA PRO A 113 23.93 -1.95 13.46
C PRO A 113 22.57 -2.65 13.55
N ALA A 114 21.47 -1.91 13.42
CA ALA A 114 20.11 -2.45 13.47
C ALA A 114 19.79 -3.33 12.26
N VAL A 115 20.18 -2.90 11.06
CA VAL A 115 19.98 -3.64 9.80
C VAL A 115 20.66 -5.01 9.84
N ARG A 116 21.85 -5.13 10.45
CA ARG A 116 22.55 -6.42 10.61
C ARG A 116 21.79 -7.42 11.49
N ARG A 117 20.92 -6.93 12.38
CA ARG A 117 20.14 -7.73 13.33
C ARG A 117 18.72 -8.04 12.85
N LEU A 118 18.32 -7.62 11.65
CA LEU A 118 16.97 -7.87 11.14
C LEU A 118 16.64 -9.36 11.05
N ALA A 119 15.41 -9.70 11.44
CA ALA A 119 14.78 -10.99 11.20
C ALA A 119 14.33 -11.12 9.73
N ARG A 120 13.84 -12.30 9.34
CA ARG A 120 13.18 -12.49 8.04
C ARG A 120 11.87 -11.72 8.02
N ASN A 121 11.51 -11.14 6.88
CA ASN A 121 10.33 -10.28 6.75
C ASN A 121 10.33 -9.08 7.71
N ALA A 122 11.49 -8.59 8.13
CA ALA A 122 11.55 -7.44 9.01
C ALA A 122 11.11 -6.15 8.31
N ARG A 123 10.88 -5.08 9.08
CA ARG A 123 10.43 -3.79 8.57
C ARG A 123 11.37 -2.67 9.02
N VAL A 124 11.76 -1.80 8.10
CA VAL A 124 12.46 -0.56 8.42
C VAL A 124 11.54 0.60 8.06
N VAL A 125 11.27 1.47 9.03
CA VAL A 125 10.48 2.68 8.82
C VAL A 125 11.31 3.87 9.28
N VAL A 126 11.54 4.81 8.38
CA VAL A 126 12.12 6.11 8.75
C VAL A 126 10.97 7.10 8.88
N VAL A 127 10.99 7.91 9.94
CA VAL A 127 10.04 9.00 10.16
C VAL A 127 10.80 10.32 10.02
N GLY A 128 10.24 11.25 9.26
CA GLY A 128 10.79 12.58 9.04
C GLY A 128 9.69 13.65 8.97
N ARG A 129 10.08 14.87 8.61
CA ARG A 129 9.17 15.99 8.32
C ARG A 129 8.99 16.14 6.82
N ASP A 130 7.78 16.49 6.39
CA ASP A 130 7.52 16.79 4.99
C ASP A 130 8.36 18.00 4.54
N PRO A 131 9.33 17.83 3.62
CA PRO A 131 10.19 18.93 3.18
C PRO A 131 9.42 20.13 2.62
N ASP A 132 8.24 19.91 2.05
CA ASP A 132 7.39 20.97 1.49
C ASP A 132 6.75 21.86 2.58
N THR A 133 6.82 21.44 3.85
CA THR A 133 6.32 22.17 5.02
C THR A 133 7.43 22.81 5.86
N VAL A 134 8.69 22.49 5.57
CA VAL A 134 9.86 22.98 6.30
C VAL A 134 10.36 24.28 5.66
N THR A 135 10.48 25.34 6.46
CA THR A 135 10.88 26.67 5.95
C THR A 135 12.39 26.87 5.85
N ASP A 136 13.16 26.23 6.74
CA ASP A 136 14.62 26.28 6.69
C ASP A 136 15.16 25.42 5.55
N LEU A 137 16.09 25.97 4.76
CA LEU A 137 16.60 25.31 3.56
C LEU A 137 17.39 24.04 3.88
N GLU A 138 18.30 24.10 4.86
CA GLU A 138 19.13 22.95 5.20
C GLU A 138 18.29 21.84 5.82
N ALA A 139 17.33 22.19 6.67
CA ALA A 139 16.38 21.23 7.23
C ALA A 139 15.52 20.58 6.14
N ALA A 140 14.99 21.35 5.19
CA ALA A 140 14.21 20.79 4.07
C ALA A 140 15.04 19.84 3.21
N VAL A 141 16.30 20.20 2.90
CA VAL A 141 17.24 19.33 2.16
C VAL A 141 17.56 18.06 2.95
N THR A 142 17.81 18.19 4.25
CA THR A 142 18.09 17.07 5.16
C THR A 142 16.93 16.08 5.19
N GLN A 143 15.70 16.56 5.35
CA GLN A 143 14.50 15.73 5.35
C GLN A 143 14.24 15.09 3.98
N ARG A 144 14.50 15.81 2.88
CA ARG A 144 14.39 15.28 1.52
C ARG A 144 15.35 14.12 1.25
N ALA A 145 16.56 14.17 1.83
CA ALA A 145 17.61 13.16 1.65
C ALA A 145 17.22 11.79 2.22
N LEU A 146 16.34 11.74 3.22
CA LEU A 146 15.85 10.49 3.82
C LEU A 146 15.23 9.54 2.79
N GLU A 147 14.58 10.07 1.76
CA GLU A 147 14.00 9.26 0.69
C GLU A 147 15.08 8.49 -0.10
N GLY A 148 16.19 9.14 -0.42
CA GLY A 148 17.30 8.51 -1.13
C GLY A 148 17.89 7.35 -0.31
N PHE A 149 18.03 7.56 1.00
CA PHE A 149 18.45 6.51 1.93
C PHE A 149 17.47 5.34 1.96
N VAL A 150 16.18 5.59 2.22
CA VAL A 150 15.15 4.53 2.33
C VAL A 150 15.04 3.72 1.04
N ARG A 151 15.06 4.39 -0.12
CA ARG A 151 14.99 3.70 -1.41
C ARG A 151 16.22 2.84 -1.68
N SER A 152 17.41 3.30 -1.28
CA SER A 152 18.64 2.53 -1.44
C SER A 152 18.66 1.34 -0.48
N LEU A 153 18.32 1.58 0.80
CA LEU A 153 18.24 0.55 1.81
C LEU A 153 17.27 -0.57 1.42
N GLY A 154 16.08 -0.26 0.91
CA GLY A 154 15.12 -1.28 0.44
C GLY A 154 15.71 -2.24 -0.60
N LYS A 155 16.63 -1.78 -1.46
CA LYS A 155 17.32 -2.61 -2.47
C LYS A 155 18.47 -3.44 -1.88
N GLU A 156 19.02 -3.01 -0.76
CA GLU A 156 20.08 -3.72 -0.03
C GLU A 156 19.52 -4.78 0.94
N LEU A 157 18.30 -4.54 1.44
CA LEU A 157 17.59 -5.46 2.32
C LEU A 157 17.35 -6.82 1.64
N ARG A 158 17.38 -7.87 2.47
CA ARG A 158 17.21 -9.26 2.05
C ARG A 158 16.08 -9.93 2.82
N HIS A 159 15.79 -11.17 2.46
CA HIS A 159 14.87 -12.03 3.20
C HIS A 159 13.45 -11.47 3.37
N GLY A 160 12.95 -10.75 2.35
CA GLY A 160 11.60 -10.21 2.34
C GLY A 160 11.39 -9.01 3.27
N ALA A 161 12.47 -8.40 3.79
CA ALA A 161 12.39 -7.17 4.54
C ALA A 161 12.09 -5.97 3.62
N THR A 162 11.45 -4.94 4.16
CA THR A 162 11.07 -3.73 3.42
C THR A 162 11.52 -2.46 4.15
N ALA A 163 11.74 -1.37 3.41
CA ALA A 163 12.08 -0.05 3.93
C ALA A 163 11.09 1.00 3.40
N ASN A 164 10.46 1.79 4.27
CA ASN A 164 9.52 2.84 3.88
C ASN A 164 9.75 4.14 4.70
N LEU A 165 9.29 5.26 4.16
CA LEU A 165 9.42 6.60 4.73
C LEU A 165 8.04 7.19 5.06
N VAL A 166 7.88 7.69 6.29
CA VAL A 166 6.71 8.45 6.73
C VAL A 166 7.13 9.89 6.97
N LEU A 167 6.47 10.85 6.32
CA LEU A 167 6.74 12.28 6.45
C LEU A 167 5.57 12.98 7.12
N ALA A 168 5.82 13.65 8.23
CA ALA A 168 4.81 14.38 8.99
C ALA A 168 4.78 15.86 8.59
N GLN A 169 3.59 16.40 8.31
CA GLN A 169 3.36 17.83 8.03
C GLN A 169 3.15 18.68 9.30
N GLY A 170 2.90 18.04 10.43
CA GLY A 170 2.69 18.69 11.72
C GLY A 170 3.11 17.77 12.87
N ASP A 171 2.76 18.14 14.10
CA ASP A 171 3.26 17.48 15.31
C ASP A 171 2.31 16.41 15.87
N ARG A 172 1.11 16.24 15.30
CA ARG A 172 0.19 15.21 15.78
C ARG A 172 0.70 13.81 15.45
N PRO A 173 0.80 12.93 16.46
CA PRO A 173 1.35 11.60 16.24
C PRO A 173 0.35 10.62 15.61
N ASP A 174 -0.96 10.87 15.68
CA ASP A 174 -1.99 9.85 15.37
C ASP A 174 -1.84 9.26 13.96
N GLY A 175 -1.69 10.13 12.96
CA GLY A 175 -1.51 9.72 11.57
C GLY A 175 -0.16 9.02 11.34
N VAL A 176 0.90 9.48 11.99
CA VAL A 176 2.25 8.89 11.90
C VAL A 176 2.22 7.49 12.49
N VAL A 177 1.63 7.32 13.67
CA VAL A 177 1.45 6.03 14.33
C VAL A 177 0.63 5.08 13.46
N SER A 178 -0.46 5.54 12.84
CA SER A 178 -1.27 4.74 11.92
C SER A 178 -0.48 4.26 10.69
N ALA A 179 0.34 5.13 10.09
CA ALA A 179 1.18 4.78 8.95
C ALA A 179 2.31 3.82 9.35
N VAL A 180 3.01 4.08 10.46
CA VAL A 180 4.04 3.20 11.01
C VAL A 180 3.44 1.82 11.30
N ALA A 181 2.31 1.73 12.00
CA ALA A 181 1.66 0.46 12.31
C ALA A 181 1.30 -0.34 11.04
N PHE A 182 0.82 0.32 9.98
CA PHE A 182 0.61 -0.35 8.68
C PHE A 182 1.92 -0.93 8.14
N PHE A 183 2.99 -0.13 8.07
CA PHE A 183 4.28 -0.57 7.56
C PHE A 183 4.93 -1.68 8.38
N LEU A 184 4.72 -1.69 9.70
CA LEU A 184 5.23 -2.73 10.60
C LEU A 184 4.48 -4.07 10.47
N SER A 185 3.28 -4.07 9.88
CA SER A 185 2.42 -5.25 9.83
C SER A 185 2.70 -6.18 8.63
N GLY A 186 2.05 -7.35 8.63
CA GLY A 186 1.95 -8.20 7.44
C GLY A 186 1.09 -7.62 6.31
N ARG A 187 0.38 -6.50 6.54
CA ARG A 187 -0.52 -5.86 5.56
C ARG A 187 0.26 -5.08 4.50
N SER A 188 1.48 -4.64 4.83
CA SER A 188 2.39 -3.91 3.95
C SER A 188 3.38 -4.81 3.21
N ALA A 189 3.15 -6.13 3.16
CA ALA A 189 4.13 -7.12 2.71
C ALA A 189 4.74 -6.86 1.31
N TYR A 190 4.01 -6.17 0.44
CA TYR A 190 4.45 -5.82 -0.93
C TYR A 190 4.55 -4.31 -1.16
N VAL A 191 4.64 -3.53 -0.08
CA VAL A 191 4.87 -2.08 -0.10
C VAL A 191 6.29 -1.81 0.40
N ASP A 192 7.16 -1.41 -0.51
CA ASP A 192 8.58 -1.27 -0.26
C ASP A 192 9.18 -0.10 -1.04
N GLY A 193 10.10 0.62 -0.42
CA GLY A 193 10.71 1.84 -0.93
C GLY A 193 9.73 2.98 -1.15
N GLN A 194 8.63 3.04 -0.41
CA GLN A 194 7.59 4.06 -0.60
C GLN A 194 7.70 5.19 0.41
N VAL A 195 7.15 6.34 0.02
CA VAL A 195 7.02 7.53 0.86
C VAL A 195 5.54 7.79 1.06
N VAL A 196 5.14 8.06 2.31
CA VAL A 196 3.78 8.48 2.67
C VAL A 196 3.89 9.78 3.43
N VAL A 197 3.16 10.80 2.96
CA VAL A 197 2.97 12.06 3.68
C VAL A 197 1.71 11.97 4.54
N VAL A 198 1.82 12.42 5.78
CA VAL A 198 0.77 12.42 6.80
C VAL A 198 0.51 13.86 7.24
N GLY A 199 -0.73 14.30 7.09
CA GLY A 199 -1.19 15.62 7.52
C GLY A 199 -1.41 15.74 9.03
N ASP A 200 -1.64 16.96 9.51
CA ASP A 200 -1.85 17.27 10.93
C ASP A 200 -3.34 17.23 11.34
N THR A 201 -4.15 16.40 10.68
CA THR A 201 -5.60 16.32 10.96
C THR A 201 -5.86 15.29 12.06
N PRO A 202 -6.70 15.60 13.07
CA PRO A 202 -7.10 14.62 14.07
C PRO A 202 -7.70 13.37 13.42
N THR A 203 -7.31 12.20 13.89
CA THR A 203 -7.92 10.93 13.47
C THR A 203 -8.67 10.31 14.63
N PRO A 204 -9.81 9.63 14.39
CA PRO A 204 -10.55 8.98 15.45
C PRO A 204 -9.71 7.88 16.11
N ALA A 205 -9.98 7.63 17.39
CA ALA A 205 -9.33 6.55 18.13
C ALA A 205 -9.55 5.19 17.45
N ARG A 206 -8.56 4.30 17.54
CA ARG A 206 -8.58 2.99 16.89
C ARG A 206 -9.63 2.09 17.54
N SER A 207 -10.54 1.55 16.73
CA SER A 207 -11.45 0.47 17.13
C SER A 207 -10.74 -0.89 17.09
N THR A 208 -11.28 -1.88 17.80
CA THR A 208 -10.84 -3.29 17.70
C THR A 208 -11.02 -3.85 16.29
N THR A 209 -11.96 -3.28 15.52
CA THR A 209 -12.28 -3.64 14.14
C THR A 209 -12.15 -2.40 13.26
N LEU A 210 -11.20 -2.40 12.30
CA LEU A 210 -10.69 -1.20 11.64
C LEU A 210 -11.75 -0.41 10.85
N LEU A 211 -12.74 -1.11 10.27
CA LEU A 211 -13.80 -0.56 9.44
C LEU A 211 -15.20 -0.82 10.03
N ALA A 212 -15.30 -1.11 11.33
CA ALA A 212 -16.59 -1.32 11.97
C ALA A 212 -17.55 -0.15 11.71
N GLY A 213 -18.76 -0.49 11.27
CA GLY A 213 -19.82 0.48 10.97
C GLY A 213 -19.71 1.13 9.59
N GLN A 214 -18.57 1.02 8.89
CA GLN A 214 -18.37 1.65 7.59
C GLN A 214 -19.18 0.91 6.49
N VAL A 215 -19.68 1.67 5.52
CA VAL A 215 -20.28 1.16 4.28
C VAL A 215 -19.32 1.43 3.13
N ALA A 216 -18.88 0.37 2.45
CA ALA A 216 -17.89 0.44 1.39
C ALA A 216 -18.42 -0.06 0.05
N VAL A 217 -18.24 0.74 -1.00
CA VAL A 217 -18.50 0.33 -2.39
C VAL A 217 -17.19 -0.07 -3.06
N VAL A 218 -17.17 -1.20 -3.76
CA VAL A 218 -16.02 -1.65 -4.56
C VAL A 218 -16.47 -1.89 -6.00
N THR A 219 -15.88 -1.16 -6.95
CA THR A 219 -16.15 -1.37 -8.39
C THR A 219 -15.26 -2.45 -8.99
N GLY A 220 -15.76 -3.22 -9.95
CA GLY A 220 -15.03 -4.34 -10.55
C GLY A 220 -14.81 -5.48 -9.55
N ALA A 221 -15.79 -5.72 -8.67
CA ALA A 221 -15.66 -6.60 -7.51
C ALA A 221 -15.92 -8.08 -7.80
N ALA A 222 -16.32 -8.46 -9.01
CA ALA A 222 -16.70 -9.85 -9.29
C ALA A 222 -15.53 -10.84 -9.27
N ARG A 223 -14.28 -10.36 -9.38
CA ARG A 223 -13.07 -11.21 -9.40
C ARG A 223 -11.77 -10.43 -9.14
N GLY A 224 -10.66 -11.16 -9.07
CA GLY A 224 -9.31 -10.60 -9.02
C GLY A 224 -9.10 -9.66 -7.84
N ILE A 225 -8.42 -8.53 -8.09
CA ILE A 225 -8.12 -7.52 -7.06
C ILE A 225 -9.38 -6.95 -6.43
N GLY A 226 -10.44 -6.69 -7.20
CA GLY A 226 -11.69 -6.15 -6.65
C GLY A 226 -12.37 -7.10 -5.66
N ALA A 227 -12.34 -8.40 -5.95
CA ALA A 227 -12.88 -9.41 -5.02
C ALA A 227 -12.07 -9.48 -3.72
N ASP A 228 -10.73 -9.43 -3.79
CA ASP A 228 -9.89 -9.43 -2.60
C ASP A 228 -10.02 -8.13 -1.79
N ILE A 229 -10.20 -6.98 -2.45
CA ILE A 229 -10.57 -5.72 -1.78
C ILE A 229 -11.88 -5.90 -1.01
N ALA A 230 -12.93 -6.43 -1.65
CA ALA A 230 -14.21 -6.68 -0.98
C ALA A 230 -14.06 -7.60 0.24
N ARG A 231 -13.29 -8.69 0.12
CA ARG A 231 -13.00 -9.62 1.23
C ARG A 231 -12.27 -8.94 2.38
N VAL A 232 -11.23 -8.18 2.10
CA VAL A 232 -10.43 -7.50 3.14
C VAL A 232 -11.25 -6.43 3.86
N LEU A 233 -12.00 -5.61 3.11
CA LEU A 233 -12.86 -4.58 3.72
C LEU A 233 -13.92 -5.21 4.63
N ALA A 234 -14.55 -6.30 4.20
CA ALA A 234 -15.53 -7.03 5.00
C ALA A 234 -14.91 -7.72 6.22
N ARG A 235 -13.74 -8.36 6.06
CA ARG A 235 -12.96 -8.95 7.16
C ARG A 235 -12.68 -7.92 8.25
N ASP A 236 -12.40 -6.69 7.84
CA ASP A 236 -12.09 -5.59 8.75
C ASP A 236 -13.33 -4.82 9.23
N GLY A 237 -14.54 -5.29 8.90
CA GLY A 237 -15.81 -4.86 9.50
C GLY A 237 -16.71 -3.98 8.64
N ALA A 238 -16.35 -3.71 7.38
CA ALA A 238 -17.18 -2.90 6.49
C ALA A 238 -18.38 -3.70 5.95
N ARG A 239 -19.51 -3.02 5.76
CA ARG A 239 -20.64 -3.50 4.96
C ARG A 239 -20.34 -3.22 3.49
N VAL A 240 -20.14 -4.27 2.69
CA VAL A 240 -19.66 -4.12 1.31
C VAL A 240 -20.80 -4.14 0.29
N VAL A 241 -20.81 -3.15 -0.60
CA VAL A 241 -21.56 -3.13 -1.86
C VAL A 241 -20.60 -3.46 -3.00
N ALA A 242 -20.72 -4.67 -3.53
CA ALA A 242 -19.92 -5.15 -4.65
C ALA A 242 -20.58 -4.73 -5.97
N VAL A 243 -19.86 -3.97 -6.80
CA VAL A 243 -20.35 -3.43 -8.07
C VAL A 243 -19.58 -4.05 -9.23
N ASP A 244 -20.27 -4.58 -10.22
CA ASP A 244 -19.67 -5.03 -11.49
C ASP A 244 -20.73 -5.05 -12.60
N VAL A 245 -20.30 -5.26 -13.84
CA VAL A 245 -21.20 -5.29 -15.00
C VAL A 245 -22.19 -6.46 -14.92
N PRO A 246 -23.40 -6.34 -15.51
CA PRO A 246 -24.40 -7.42 -15.48
C PRO A 246 -23.89 -8.77 -16.01
N SER A 247 -22.99 -8.76 -17.00
CA SER A 247 -22.38 -9.99 -17.55
C SER A 247 -21.49 -10.73 -16.54
N ALA A 248 -21.05 -10.09 -15.46
CA ALA A 248 -20.32 -10.70 -14.35
C ALA A 248 -21.23 -11.04 -13.15
N GLY A 249 -22.56 -10.92 -13.30
CA GLY A 249 -23.53 -10.96 -12.21
C GLY A 249 -23.46 -12.23 -11.33
N GLN A 250 -23.18 -13.40 -11.92
CA GLN A 250 -23.04 -14.65 -11.15
C GLN A 250 -21.81 -14.62 -10.23
N ALA A 251 -20.66 -14.22 -10.76
CA ALA A 251 -19.43 -14.09 -9.97
C ALA A 251 -19.54 -12.98 -8.92
N LEU A 252 -20.20 -11.87 -9.28
CA LEU A 252 -20.48 -10.77 -8.37
C LEU A 252 -21.36 -11.22 -7.19
N ALA A 253 -22.44 -11.97 -7.46
CA ALA A 253 -23.31 -12.51 -6.42
C ALA A 253 -22.55 -13.48 -5.50
N ALA A 254 -21.64 -14.29 -6.03
CA ALA A 254 -20.81 -15.18 -5.23
C ALA A 254 -19.92 -14.40 -4.26
N VAL A 255 -19.23 -13.35 -4.73
CA VAL A 255 -18.39 -12.49 -3.87
C VAL A 255 -19.26 -11.77 -2.83
N ALA A 256 -20.39 -11.18 -3.24
CA ALA A 256 -21.28 -10.48 -2.31
C ALA A 256 -21.79 -11.40 -1.20
N ASN A 257 -22.18 -12.64 -1.52
CA ASN A 257 -22.60 -13.63 -0.54
C ASN A 257 -21.45 -14.07 0.38
N GLU A 258 -20.26 -14.29 -0.17
CA GLU A 258 -19.06 -14.67 0.59
C GLU A 258 -18.73 -13.64 1.68
N VAL A 259 -18.84 -12.35 1.35
CA VAL A 259 -18.49 -11.25 2.26
C VAL A 259 -19.67 -10.75 3.11
N GLY A 260 -20.85 -11.37 3.00
CA GLY A 260 -22.07 -10.90 3.68
C GLY A 260 -22.52 -9.50 3.22
N GLY A 261 -22.17 -9.10 1.99
CA GLY A 261 -22.47 -7.81 1.40
C GLY A 261 -23.69 -7.82 0.47
N THR A 262 -23.78 -6.84 -0.42
CA THR A 262 -24.82 -6.77 -1.45
C THR A 262 -24.21 -6.57 -2.84
N ALA A 263 -24.80 -7.20 -3.85
CA ALA A 263 -24.39 -7.03 -5.25
C ALA A 263 -25.20 -5.93 -5.94
N LEU A 264 -24.53 -5.09 -6.73
CA LEU A 264 -25.14 -4.13 -7.65
C LEU A 264 -24.58 -4.35 -9.06
N GLN A 265 -25.41 -4.91 -9.94
CA GLN A 265 -25.05 -5.08 -11.34
C GLN A 265 -25.22 -3.75 -12.09
N LEU A 266 -24.11 -3.15 -12.52
CA LEU A 266 -24.05 -1.80 -13.07
C LEU A 266 -22.82 -1.63 -13.97
N ASP A 267 -23.03 -1.07 -15.16
CA ASP A 267 -21.93 -0.50 -15.95
C ASP A 267 -21.56 0.87 -15.37
N ILE A 268 -20.34 0.98 -14.83
CA ILE A 268 -19.85 2.22 -14.21
C ILE A 268 -19.69 3.39 -15.20
N THR A 269 -19.74 3.13 -16.51
CA THR A 269 -19.67 4.16 -17.54
C THR A 269 -21.02 4.81 -17.82
N ALA A 270 -22.11 4.21 -17.32
CA ALA A 270 -23.45 4.75 -17.43
C ALA A 270 -23.54 6.15 -16.80
N PRO A 271 -24.29 7.11 -17.40
CA PRO A 271 -24.40 8.46 -16.86
C PRO A 271 -24.93 8.55 -15.42
N ASP A 272 -25.77 7.59 -15.01
CA ASP A 272 -26.42 7.52 -13.71
C ASP A 272 -25.70 6.61 -12.69
N ALA A 273 -24.52 6.08 -13.03
CA ALA A 273 -23.83 5.07 -12.22
C ALA A 273 -23.55 5.56 -10.79
N GLY A 274 -23.06 6.79 -10.63
CA GLY A 274 -22.80 7.38 -9.31
C GLY A 274 -24.06 7.49 -8.45
N THR A 275 -25.16 7.98 -9.03
CA THR A 275 -26.47 8.10 -8.36
C THR A 275 -26.97 6.74 -7.91
N ARG A 276 -26.94 5.72 -8.78
CA ARG A 276 -27.39 4.36 -8.46
C ARG A 276 -26.57 3.71 -7.35
N ILE A 277 -25.26 3.98 -7.30
CA ILE A 277 -24.38 3.52 -6.22
C ILE A 277 -24.80 4.15 -4.88
N VAL A 278 -24.99 5.47 -4.85
CA VAL A 278 -25.42 6.20 -3.65
C VAL A 278 -26.78 5.71 -3.15
N GLU A 279 -27.74 5.58 -4.06
CA GLU A 279 -29.10 5.10 -3.74
C GLU A 279 -29.10 3.68 -3.19
N HIS A 280 -28.30 2.78 -3.79
CA HIS A 280 -28.20 1.40 -3.32
C HIS A 280 -27.55 1.33 -1.94
N ALA A 281 -26.44 2.03 -1.72
CA ALA A 281 -25.75 2.06 -0.43
C ALA A 281 -26.65 2.66 0.67
N ARG A 282 -27.32 3.78 0.38
CA ARG A 282 -28.26 4.41 1.30
C ARG A 282 -29.46 3.52 1.60
N GLY A 283 -30.09 2.94 0.58
CA GLY A 283 -31.27 2.10 0.73
C GLY A 283 -31.01 0.79 1.49
N ARG A 284 -29.80 0.22 1.38
CA ARG A 284 -29.43 -1.04 2.06
C ARG A 284 -28.75 -0.84 3.40
N HIS A 285 -28.01 0.25 3.58
CA HIS A 285 -27.07 0.39 4.70
C HIS A 285 -27.15 1.77 5.40
N GLY A 286 -27.98 2.68 4.92
CA GLY A 286 -28.24 3.99 5.53
C GLY A 286 -27.29 5.11 5.11
N GLY A 287 -26.20 4.79 4.40
CA GLY A 287 -25.20 5.77 3.98
C GLY A 287 -24.06 5.14 3.18
N LEU A 288 -23.05 5.94 2.87
CA LEU A 288 -21.84 5.54 2.15
C LEU A 288 -20.63 6.26 2.75
N ASP A 289 -19.61 5.50 3.13
CA ASP A 289 -18.41 6.03 3.82
C ASP A 289 -17.14 5.83 2.99
N VAL A 290 -17.05 4.72 2.24
CA VAL A 290 -15.87 4.35 1.46
C VAL A 290 -16.25 4.03 0.01
N VAL A 291 -15.49 4.56 -0.95
CA VAL A 291 -15.59 4.19 -2.37
C VAL A 291 -14.23 3.76 -2.88
N VAL A 292 -14.18 2.55 -3.44
CA VAL A 292 -13.00 2.02 -4.12
C VAL A 292 -13.22 1.96 -5.63
N HIS A 293 -12.54 2.84 -6.35
CA HIS A 293 -12.50 2.87 -7.82
C HIS A 293 -11.46 1.87 -8.34
N ASN A 294 -11.81 0.58 -8.30
CA ASN A 294 -10.94 -0.52 -8.73
C ASN A 294 -11.19 -0.96 -10.19
N ALA A 295 -12.43 -0.85 -10.68
CA ALA A 295 -12.77 -1.26 -12.04
C ALA A 295 -11.83 -0.62 -13.08
N GLY A 296 -11.35 -1.45 -14.01
CA GLY A 296 -10.48 -1.00 -15.08
C GLY A 296 -10.27 -2.07 -16.13
N ILE A 297 -9.95 -1.63 -17.35
CA ILE A 297 -9.65 -2.49 -18.48
C ILE A 297 -8.35 -2.06 -19.16
N THR A 298 -7.78 -3.01 -19.91
CA THR A 298 -6.65 -2.80 -20.81
C THR A 298 -7.05 -3.14 -22.25
N ARG A 299 -6.48 -2.41 -23.22
CA ARG A 299 -6.58 -2.67 -24.65
C ARG A 299 -5.21 -2.38 -25.26
N ASP A 300 -4.31 -3.33 -25.05
CA ASP A 300 -2.89 -3.14 -25.32
C ASP A 300 -2.63 -3.19 -26.83
N ARG A 301 -2.09 -2.10 -27.36
CA ARG A 301 -1.70 -1.95 -28.76
C ARG A 301 -0.69 -0.82 -28.91
N LEU A 302 0.23 -0.96 -29.86
CA LEU A 302 1.08 0.17 -30.25
C LEU A 302 0.20 1.31 -30.76
N LEU A 303 0.54 2.56 -30.41
CA LEU A 303 -0.28 3.73 -30.74
C LEU A 303 -0.63 3.83 -32.23
N VAL A 304 0.34 3.51 -33.10
CA VAL A 304 0.16 3.50 -34.57
C VAL A 304 -0.91 2.51 -35.06
N ASN A 305 -1.28 1.53 -34.25
CA ASN A 305 -2.25 0.48 -34.58
C ASN A 305 -3.49 0.53 -33.68
N LEU A 306 -3.57 1.51 -32.77
CA LEU A 306 -4.63 1.62 -31.78
C LEU A 306 -5.82 2.34 -32.40
N ASP A 307 -6.97 1.67 -32.45
CA ASP A 307 -8.20 2.27 -32.98
C ASP A 307 -8.94 3.14 -31.94
N GLU A 308 -9.88 3.94 -32.43
CA GLU A 308 -10.66 4.87 -31.60
C GLU A 308 -11.47 4.15 -30.51
N GLN A 309 -12.03 2.98 -30.80
CA GLN A 309 -12.84 2.23 -29.85
C GLN A 309 -11.97 1.66 -28.72
N GLN A 310 -10.79 1.13 -29.04
CA GLN A 310 -9.79 0.65 -28.08
C GLN A 310 -9.24 1.78 -27.21
N TRP A 311 -9.01 2.96 -27.78
CA TRP A 311 -8.64 4.16 -27.03
C TRP A 311 -9.77 4.61 -26.09
N SER A 312 -10.94 4.89 -26.67
CA SER A 312 -12.06 5.51 -25.97
C SER A 312 -12.64 4.61 -24.88
N SER A 313 -12.68 3.30 -25.08
CA SER A 313 -13.16 2.37 -24.04
C SER A 313 -12.27 2.37 -22.79
N VAL A 314 -10.94 2.38 -22.95
CA VAL A 314 -10.01 2.42 -21.81
C VAL A 314 -10.14 3.74 -21.06
N VAL A 315 -10.19 4.87 -21.76
CA VAL A 315 -10.37 6.19 -21.12
C VAL A 315 -11.75 6.30 -20.45
N ALA A 316 -12.80 5.76 -21.08
CA ALA A 316 -14.15 5.79 -20.55
C ALA A 316 -14.26 5.02 -19.23
N VAL A 317 -13.76 3.79 -19.19
CA VAL A 317 -13.87 2.89 -18.02
C VAL A 317 -12.90 3.28 -16.91
N ASN A 318 -11.65 3.65 -17.23
CA ASN A 318 -10.61 3.80 -16.21
C ASN A 318 -10.54 5.21 -15.61
N LEU A 319 -11.10 6.22 -16.28
CA LEU A 319 -10.93 7.63 -15.87
C LEU A 319 -12.24 8.42 -15.94
N ARG A 320 -12.95 8.39 -17.07
CA ARG A 320 -14.17 9.21 -17.23
C ARG A 320 -15.29 8.77 -16.29
N SER A 321 -15.47 7.45 -16.12
CA SER A 321 -16.41 6.88 -15.14
C SER A 321 -16.11 7.37 -13.72
N VAL A 322 -14.83 7.39 -13.32
CA VAL A 322 -14.38 7.80 -11.98
C VAL A 322 -14.70 9.28 -11.74
N LEU A 323 -14.41 10.14 -12.71
CA LEU A 323 -14.77 11.56 -12.63
C LEU A 323 -16.27 11.76 -12.46
N ARG A 324 -17.08 11.15 -13.33
CA ARG A 324 -18.55 11.28 -13.30
C ARG A 324 -19.17 10.71 -12.03
N MET A 325 -18.74 9.53 -11.59
CA MET A 325 -19.25 8.94 -10.35
C MET A 325 -18.95 9.86 -9.16
N ASN A 326 -17.76 10.49 -9.12
CA ASN A 326 -17.41 11.40 -8.04
C ASN A 326 -18.26 12.68 -8.01
N GLU A 327 -18.87 13.12 -9.13
CA GLU A 327 -19.82 14.24 -9.12
C GLU A 327 -21.04 13.91 -8.24
N ALA A 328 -21.63 12.71 -8.43
CA ALA A 328 -22.77 12.26 -7.61
C ALA A 328 -22.35 11.89 -6.18
N LEU A 329 -21.17 11.29 -5.99
CA LEU A 329 -20.66 10.94 -4.66
C LEU A 329 -20.34 12.18 -3.81
N LEU A 330 -19.99 13.31 -4.42
CA LEU A 330 -19.66 14.54 -3.68
C LEU A 330 -20.83 15.52 -3.59
N ALA A 331 -21.93 15.24 -4.28
CA ALA A 331 -23.19 15.95 -4.10
C ALA A 331 -23.80 15.71 -2.71
N GLU A 332 -24.78 16.53 -2.36
CA GLU A 332 -25.49 16.42 -1.08
C GLU A 332 -26.11 15.03 -0.91
N GLY A 333 -25.88 14.42 0.26
CA GLY A 333 -26.32 13.06 0.58
C GLY A 333 -25.51 11.95 -0.10
N GLY A 334 -24.47 12.24 -0.88
CA GLY A 334 -23.60 11.23 -1.47
C GLY A 334 -22.73 10.49 -0.43
N LEU A 335 -21.43 10.74 -0.47
CA LEU A 335 -20.45 10.26 0.49
C LEU A 335 -20.54 11.09 1.78
N GLY A 336 -20.52 10.45 2.94
CA GLY A 336 -20.50 11.13 4.23
C GLY A 336 -19.24 11.98 4.45
N ASP A 337 -19.34 12.94 5.37
CA ASP A 337 -18.15 13.66 5.86
C ASP A 337 -17.21 12.69 6.58
N GLY A 338 -15.91 12.92 6.49
CA GLY A 338 -14.93 11.93 6.91
C GLY A 338 -14.86 10.69 5.99
N GLY A 339 -15.44 10.74 4.79
CA GLY A 339 -15.43 9.63 3.84
C GLY A 339 -14.05 9.34 3.24
N ARG A 340 -13.96 8.23 2.47
CA ARG A 340 -12.71 7.73 1.88
C ARG A 340 -12.92 7.38 0.41
N ILE A 341 -12.12 7.98 -0.48
CA ILE A 341 -12.07 7.62 -1.89
C ILE A 341 -10.70 7.01 -2.17
N VAL A 342 -10.68 5.73 -2.55
CA VAL A 342 -9.45 5.01 -2.90
C VAL A 342 -9.50 4.58 -4.35
N CYS A 343 -8.61 5.12 -5.17
CA CYS A 343 -8.51 4.78 -6.58
C CYS A 343 -7.44 3.72 -6.83
N VAL A 344 -7.55 3.00 -7.94
CA VAL A 344 -6.49 2.08 -8.40
C VAL A 344 -5.83 2.65 -9.66
N SER A 345 -4.61 3.17 -9.49
CA SER A 345 -3.70 3.58 -10.58
C SER A 345 -2.89 2.36 -11.08
N SER A 346 -1.65 2.56 -11.55
CA SER A 346 -0.72 1.52 -11.98
C SER A 346 0.70 2.06 -12.14
N ILE A 347 1.71 1.21 -11.97
CA ILE A 347 3.09 1.53 -12.41
C ILE A 347 3.15 1.98 -13.86
N ALA A 348 2.32 1.44 -14.76
CA ALA A 348 2.28 1.89 -16.16
C ALA A 348 1.81 3.35 -16.31
N GLY A 349 1.02 3.87 -15.36
CA GLY A 349 0.64 5.29 -15.32
C GLY A 349 1.76 6.20 -14.82
N LEU A 350 2.75 5.65 -14.11
CA LEU A 350 3.87 6.41 -13.55
C LEU A 350 5.11 6.36 -14.47
N ALA A 351 5.45 5.17 -14.97
CA ALA A 351 6.65 4.93 -15.76
C ALA A 351 6.39 4.82 -17.28
N GLY A 352 5.12 4.76 -17.69
CA GLY A 352 4.75 4.34 -19.03
C GLY A 352 4.94 2.84 -19.26
N ASN A 353 4.38 2.32 -20.35
CA ASN A 353 4.64 0.95 -20.80
C ASN A 353 4.39 0.81 -22.31
N ARG A 354 5.21 0.00 -22.99
CA ARG A 354 5.09 -0.20 -24.44
C ARG A 354 3.74 -0.85 -24.78
N GLY A 355 3.00 -0.24 -25.70
CA GLY A 355 1.69 -0.71 -26.12
C GLY A 355 0.54 -0.34 -25.18
N GLN A 356 0.78 0.53 -24.19
CA GLN A 356 -0.21 0.93 -23.20
C GLN A 356 -0.41 2.46 -23.17
N THR A 357 -0.33 3.16 -24.30
CA THR A 357 -0.51 4.62 -24.33
C THR A 357 -1.89 5.06 -23.81
N ASN A 358 -2.96 4.38 -24.22
CA ASN A 358 -4.31 4.60 -23.68
C ASN A 358 -4.40 4.31 -22.17
N TYR A 359 -3.85 3.18 -21.72
CA TYR A 359 -3.90 2.75 -20.34
C TYR A 359 -3.07 3.65 -19.42
N ALA A 360 -1.84 3.97 -19.81
CA ALA A 360 -0.95 4.88 -19.11
C ALA A 360 -1.57 6.28 -18.97
N VAL A 361 -2.15 6.83 -20.05
CA VAL A 361 -2.91 8.09 -19.99
C VAL A 361 -4.03 8.00 -18.96
N SER A 362 -4.81 6.90 -18.96
CA SER A 362 -5.91 6.75 -18.00
C SER A 362 -5.43 6.67 -16.55
N LYS A 363 -4.35 5.92 -16.27
CA LYS A 363 -3.85 5.69 -14.91
C LYS A 363 -3.02 6.87 -14.38
N ALA A 364 -2.33 7.61 -15.25
CA ALA A 364 -1.76 8.92 -14.92
C ALA A 364 -2.87 9.95 -14.62
N GLY A 365 -3.97 9.91 -15.39
CA GLY A 365 -5.15 10.73 -15.12
C GLY A 365 -5.77 10.46 -13.74
N VAL A 366 -5.77 9.21 -13.28
CA VAL A 366 -6.19 8.85 -11.91
C VAL A 366 -5.27 9.49 -10.85
N VAL A 367 -3.96 9.56 -11.09
CA VAL A 367 -3.03 10.28 -10.20
C VAL A 367 -3.38 11.77 -10.14
N GLY A 368 -3.63 12.39 -11.29
CA GLY A 368 -4.08 13.78 -11.36
C GLY A 368 -5.40 14.02 -10.62
N LEU A 369 -6.35 13.08 -10.73
CA LEU A 369 -7.62 13.12 -10.00
C LEU A 369 -7.39 13.08 -8.49
N VAL A 370 -6.54 12.18 -8.00
CA VAL A 370 -6.22 12.08 -6.57
C VAL A 370 -5.68 13.40 -6.03
N HIS A 371 -4.68 13.97 -6.69
CA HIS A 371 -4.07 15.25 -6.26
C HIS A 371 -5.06 16.42 -6.33
N ALA A 372 -5.85 16.51 -7.41
CA ALA A 372 -6.78 17.62 -7.58
C ALA A 372 -7.98 17.52 -6.63
N LEU A 373 -8.52 16.31 -6.43
CA LEU A 373 -9.73 16.10 -5.65
C LEU A 373 -9.46 16.16 -4.15
N SER A 374 -8.33 15.63 -3.67
CA SER A 374 -7.98 15.64 -2.24
C SER A 374 -8.05 17.05 -1.64
N ARG A 375 -7.51 18.05 -2.34
CA ARG A 375 -7.56 19.46 -1.92
C ARG A 375 -8.98 20.03 -1.91
N ARG A 376 -9.82 19.64 -2.87
CA ARG A 376 -11.21 20.15 -2.99
C ARG A 376 -12.13 19.64 -1.89
N VAL A 377 -11.88 18.43 -1.38
CA VAL A 377 -12.76 17.77 -0.41
C VAL A 377 -12.22 17.80 1.02
N ALA A 378 -11.03 18.39 1.24
CA ALA A 378 -10.38 18.47 2.54
C ALA A 378 -11.27 19.12 3.62
N GLY A 379 -12.05 20.15 3.28
CA GLY A 379 -12.97 20.81 4.21
C GLY A 379 -14.08 19.92 4.77
N ARG A 380 -14.36 18.77 4.13
CA ARG A 380 -15.32 17.76 4.58
C ARG A 380 -14.65 16.59 5.32
N GLY A 381 -13.34 16.66 5.56
CA GLY A 381 -12.56 15.56 6.14
C GLY A 381 -12.49 14.31 5.26
N ILE A 382 -12.89 14.41 3.99
CA ILE A 382 -12.80 13.31 3.03
C ILE A 382 -11.35 13.17 2.58
N THR A 383 -10.84 11.94 2.54
CA THR A 383 -9.53 11.66 1.95
C THR A 383 -9.67 11.05 0.56
N VAL A 384 -8.72 11.39 -0.33
CA VAL A 384 -8.65 10.83 -1.67
C VAL A 384 -7.24 10.32 -1.89
N ASN A 385 -7.08 9.03 -2.15
CA ASN A 385 -5.78 8.39 -2.35
C ASN A 385 -5.84 7.40 -3.52
N ALA A 386 -4.69 6.92 -3.97
CA ALA A 386 -4.61 5.77 -4.87
C ALA A 386 -3.57 4.77 -4.41
N VAL A 387 -3.81 3.51 -4.77
CA VAL A 387 -2.76 2.51 -4.89
C VAL A 387 -2.29 2.44 -6.34
N ALA A 388 -1.00 2.22 -6.58
CA ALA A 388 -0.42 1.99 -7.90
C ALA A 388 0.24 0.60 -7.93
N PRO A 389 -0.52 -0.46 -8.26
CA PRO A 389 0.02 -1.81 -8.29
C PRO A 389 1.14 -1.97 -9.33
N GLY A 390 2.16 -2.74 -8.95
CA GLY A 390 3.18 -3.27 -9.85
C GLY A 390 2.77 -4.60 -10.47
N PHE A 391 3.69 -5.56 -10.54
CA PHE A 391 3.39 -6.90 -11.01
C PHE A 391 2.66 -7.71 -9.93
N ILE A 392 1.38 -8.01 -10.16
CA ILE A 392 0.50 -8.77 -9.26
C ILE A 392 0.05 -10.05 -9.96
N GLU A 393 0.06 -11.19 -9.26
CA GLU A 393 -0.44 -12.47 -9.77
C GLU A 393 -1.98 -12.42 -9.88
N THR A 394 -2.49 -12.45 -11.10
CA THR A 394 -3.93 -12.40 -11.42
C THR A 394 -4.22 -13.25 -12.65
N GLU A 395 -5.51 -13.50 -12.93
CA GLU A 395 -5.93 -14.09 -14.21
C GLU A 395 -5.44 -13.30 -15.44
N MET A 396 -5.30 -11.97 -15.30
CA MET A 396 -4.84 -11.10 -16.38
C MET A 396 -3.34 -11.30 -16.65
N THR A 397 -2.50 -11.28 -15.61
CA THR A 397 -1.05 -11.46 -15.74
C THR A 397 -0.67 -12.90 -16.10
N ALA A 398 -1.52 -13.88 -15.78
CA ALA A 398 -1.36 -15.26 -16.24
C ALA A 398 -1.40 -15.42 -17.78
N ARG A 399 -1.95 -14.45 -18.52
CA ARG A 399 -1.98 -14.44 -20.00
C ARG A 399 -0.72 -13.88 -20.64
N ILE A 400 0.17 -13.25 -19.87
CA ILE A 400 1.44 -12.71 -20.36
C ILE A 400 2.37 -13.88 -20.74
N PRO A 401 3.10 -13.83 -21.88
CA PRO A 401 4.08 -14.83 -22.26
C PRO A 401 5.08 -15.13 -21.14
N PHE A 402 5.43 -16.41 -20.98
CA PHE A 402 6.20 -16.90 -19.82
C PHE A 402 7.48 -16.11 -19.55
N ALA A 403 8.31 -15.87 -20.56
CA ALA A 403 9.59 -15.16 -20.39
C ALA A 403 9.39 -13.71 -19.90
N THR A 404 8.51 -12.95 -20.55
CA THR A 404 8.18 -11.58 -20.13
C THR A 404 7.57 -11.54 -18.74
N ARG A 405 6.71 -12.51 -18.42
CA ARG A 405 6.11 -12.65 -17.09
C ARG A 405 7.19 -12.88 -16.04
N GLU A 406 8.09 -13.83 -16.22
CA GLU A 406 9.12 -14.14 -15.22
C GLU A 406 10.07 -12.94 -15.00
N VAL A 407 10.44 -12.22 -16.07
CA VAL A 407 11.21 -10.97 -15.94
C VAL A 407 10.44 -9.96 -15.07
N GLY A 408 9.16 -9.70 -15.38
CA GLY A 408 8.33 -8.78 -14.60
C GLY A 408 8.19 -9.17 -13.13
N ARG A 409 8.08 -10.48 -12.83
CA ARG A 409 8.03 -11.02 -11.46
C ARG A 409 9.30 -10.77 -10.66
N ARG A 410 10.45 -10.64 -11.32
CA ARG A 410 11.77 -10.49 -10.66
C ARG A 410 12.31 -9.06 -10.64
N MET A 411 11.72 -8.14 -11.42
CA MET A 411 12.14 -6.73 -11.49
C MET A 411 11.65 -5.89 -10.30
N ASN A 412 11.92 -6.36 -9.08
CA ASN A 412 11.62 -5.69 -7.82
C ASN A 412 12.50 -6.26 -6.68
N SER A 413 12.66 -5.53 -5.58
CA SER A 413 13.55 -5.90 -4.47
C SER A 413 13.13 -7.19 -3.75
N LEU A 414 11.84 -7.53 -3.78
CA LEU A 414 11.30 -8.75 -3.18
C LEU A 414 11.41 -9.99 -4.08
N GLN A 415 11.90 -9.81 -5.31
CA GLN A 415 12.19 -10.85 -6.31
C GLN A 415 11.03 -11.83 -6.56
N GLN A 416 9.79 -11.39 -6.38
CA GLN A 416 8.59 -12.16 -6.63
C GLN A 416 7.45 -11.22 -7.00
N ALA A 417 6.35 -11.76 -7.52
CA ALA A 417 5.13 -10.97 -7.73
C ALA A 417 4.32 -10.80 -6.44
N GLY A 418 3.54 -9.72 -6.41
CA GLY A 418 2.56 -9.48 -5.36
C GLY A 418 1.31 -10.32 -5.57
N LEU A 419 0.46 -10.34 -4.55
CA LEU A 419 -0.86 -10.96 -4.56
C LEU A 419 -1.95 -9.88 -4.59
N PRO A 420 -3.16 -10.21 -5.06
CA PRO A 420 -4.28 -9.27 -4.98
C PRO A 420 -4.57 -8.82 -3.54
N LEU A 421 -4.38 -9.72 -2.57
CA LEU A 421 -4.37 -9.41 -1.13
C LEU A 421 -3.44 -8.24 -0.76
N ASP A 422 -2.24 -8.14 -1.34
CA ASP A 422 -1.29 -7.07 -1.00
C ASP A 422 -1.84 -5.69 -1.41
N VAL A 423 -2.58 -5.63 -2.53
CA VAL A 423 -3.27 -4.41 -2.97
C VAL A 423 -4.47 -4.13 -2.08
N ALA A 424 -5.24 -5.15 -1.73
CA ALA A 424 -6.42 -5.04 -0.89
C ALA A 424 -6.10 -4.52 0.52
N GLU A 425 -5.00 -4.97 1.12
CA GLU A 425 -4.53 -4.48 2.42
C GLU A 425 -4.13 -3.00 2.38
N ALA A 426 -3.44 -2.56 1.33
CA ALA A 426 -3.09 -1.16 1.14
C ALA A 426 -4.35 -0.28 0.92
N VAL A 427 -5.33 -0.76 0.14
CA VAL A 427 -6.62 -0.09 -0.03
C VAL A 427 -7.37 0.01 1.31
N CYS A 428 -7.40 -1.07 2.09
CA CYS A 428 -8.05 -1.09 3.39
C CYS A 428 -7.41 -0.10 4.37
N TRP A 429 -6.08 -0.03 4.40
CA TRP A 429 -5.37 0.97 5.19
C TRP A 429 -5.69 2.40 4.75
N LEU A 430 -5.85 2.68 3.46
CA LEU A 430 -6.27 4.02 3.00
C LEU A 430 -7.75 4.30 3.27
N ALA A 431 -8.58 3.26 3.47
CA ALA A 431 -10.01 3.35 3.70
C ALA A 431 -10.41 3.40 5.19
N GLN A 432 -9.50 3.15 6.13
CA GLN A 432 -9.86 3.16 7.55
C GLN A 432 -9.99 4.59 8.11
N PRO A 433 -10.85 4.80 9.13
CA PRO A 433 -11.00 6.11 9.78
C PRO A 433 -9.68 6.67 10.35
N THR A 434 -8.83 5.82 10.94
CA THR A 434 -7.51 6.17 11.51
C THR A 434 -6.48 6.63 10.47
N SER A 435 -6.78 6.52 9.18
CA SER A 435 -5.94 7.04 8.10
C SER A 435 -6.47 8.38 7.55
N GLY A 436 -7.31 9.09 8.33
CA GLY A 436 -7.88 10.39 7.94
C GLY A 436 -6.86 11.50 7.71
N ALA A 437 -5.63 11.35 8.23
CA ALA A 437 -4.51 12.24 7.96
C ALA A 437 -3.77 11.94 6.65
N VAL A 438 -4.08 10.82 5.97
CA VAL A 438 -3.43 10.41 4.72
C VAL A 438 -4.35 10.76 3.56
N THR A 439 -3.99 11.78 2.78
CA THR A 439 -4.75 12.22 1.60
C THR A 439 -3.82 12.68 0.49
N GLY A 440 -4.28 12.63 -0.75
CA GLY A 440 -3.52 12.98 -1.94
C GLY A 440 -2.38 12.01 -2.27
N GLN A 441 -2.30 10.85 -1.61
CA GLN A 441 -1.19 9.92 -1.78
C GLN A 441 -1.40 8.96 -2.94
N VAL A 442 -0.31 8.60 -3.62
CA VAL A 442 -0.27 7.51 -4.60
C VAL A 442 0.74 6.46 -4.14
N LEU A 443 0.26 5.44 -3.43
CA LEU A 443 1.09 4.40 -2.84
C LEU A 443 1.37 3.27 -3.83
N ARG A 444 2.62 3.03 -4.20
CA ARG A 444 2.93 1.87 -5.07
C ARG A 444 2.94 0.57 -4.26
N VAL A 445 2.14 -0.39 -4.70
CA VAL A 445 2.12 -1.77 -4.17
C VAL A 445 2.89 -2.63 -5.15
N CYS A 446 4.22 -2.61 -5.05
CA CYS A 446 5.10 -3.06 -6.14
C CYS A 446 6.36 -3.82 -5.71
N GLY A 447 6.56 -4.08 -4.41
CA GLY A 447 7.77 -4.71 -3.89
C GLY A 447 9.06 -3.95 -4.23
N GLN A 448 8.97 -2.62 -4.36
CA GLN A 448 10.02 -1.74 -4.86
C GLN A 448 10.48 -2.09 -6.29
N SER A 449 9.53 -2.09 -7.23
CA SER A 449 9.85 -2.29 -8.65
C SER A 449 10.86 -1.26 -9.17
N LEU A 450 11.74 -1.72 -10.06
CA LEU A 450 12.75 -0.87 -10.72
C LEU A 450 12.12 0.20 -11.63
N LEU A 451 10.88 0.00 -12.06
CA LEU A 451 10.14 0.97 -12.89
C LEU A 451 9.60 2.12 -12.02
N GLY A 452 9.82 3.35 -12.45
CA GLY A 452 9.35 4.56 -11.77
C GLY A 452 9.70 5.84 -12.54
N ALA A 453 9.31 6.98 -11.96
CA ALA A 453 9.65 8.33 -12.40
C ALA A 453 10.05 9.16 -11.17
#